data_AF-A0A6G3R9T4-F1
#
_entry.id   AF-A0A6G3R9T4-F1
#
_cell.length_a   1.000
_cell.length_b   1.000
_cell.length_c   1.000
_cell.angle_alpha   90.00
_cell.angle_beta   90.00
_cell.angle_gamma   90.00
#
_symmetry.space_group_name_H-M   'P 1'
#
loop_
_entity.id
_entity.type
_entity.pdbx_description
1 polymer ?
#
loop_
_entity_poly.entity_id
_entity_poly.type
_entity_poly.pdbx_seq_one_letter_code
_entity_poly.pdbx_strand_id
1 'polypeptide(L)'
;MPTIVRMRGFLASSIGVTCAAALALPLTLPSSGARAAAPGAPSAAGPATEAVPGSTQSIPLTPLASDRALGSSGAHEQGLGRRDVRPFSLVGVVWDDPEAELHGTVQVRTRATGTTTWSAWQHLETHNHEHAADPDTPERAAGTVRGSTAPLWVGDSDGVEIRVRAEPANRSEPASPSGPAKPSQPTAPSQPTAPSQLKAPSQPTDPSQPANPSPPALLPEGLRLELVDPGEDPPAQPPGRKAPRAPSASELSAASSAVNADLAPIGASVIPALTKRQTEDDLIAARGGKAEPQARPYIGPRPRIITRKGWGADEKLREKRFAYTKTVKAAFVHHSATGNYYRCSQSAAVIRSIYRFHVKSSGWRDLGYNFAIDKCGNIYEGRAGGVAKPVMGAHTLGFNTNSTGIAVLGTYSYSTPPKAAVNAIARLTAWKLGLHGANPRGTTYLKSGGGNLYKKGKNVRLRVISGHRDGFATECPGSRLYQKLGKARSASARFQGR
;
A
#
# COMPACT_ATOMS: atom_id res chain seq x y z
N MET A 1 51.97 -23.90 -26.34
CA MET A 1 52.21 -23.72 -27.78
C MET A 1 50.89 -23.29 -28.42
N PRO A 2 50.84 -22.12 -29.08
CA PRO A 2 49.63 -21.43 -29.51
C PRO A 2 49.38 -21.56 -31.02
N THR A 3 48.12 -21.51 -31.46
CA THR A 3 47.70 -21.24 -32.87
C THR A 3 46.17 -21.29 -32.90
N ILE A 4 45.37 -20.42 -33.53
CA ILE A 4 45.56 -19.45 -34.62
C ILE A 4 44.45 -18.38 -34.51
N VAL A 5 44.83 -17.13 -34.74
CA VAL A 5 43.96 -15.98 -35.04
C VAL A 5 43.55 -16.04 -36.52
N ARG A 6 42.28 -15.76 -36.86
CA ARG A 6 41.93 -15.29 -38.22
C ARG A 6 41.00 -14.08 -38.20
N MET A 7 41.45 -13.07 -38.91
CA MET A 7 40.85 -11.76 -39.16
C MET A 7 39.77 -11.79 -40.25
N ARG A 8 38.79 -10.90 -40.06
CA ARG A 8 38.14 -9.96 -41.01
C ARG A 8 37.61 -10.45 -42.37
N GLY A 9 36.35 -10.06 -42.62
CA GLY A 9 35.81 -9.76 -43.96
C GLY A 9 34.63 -8.79 -43.83
N PHE A 10 34.85 -7.51 -44.16
CA PHE A 10 33.81 -6.50 -44.38
C PHE A 10 33.24 -6.69 -45.78
N LEU A 11 31.92 -6.56 -45.94
CA LEU A 11 31.28 -6.30 -47.23
C LEU A 11 30.24 -5.20 -47.04
N ALA A 12 30.56 -4.03 -47.60
CA ALA A 12 29.66 -2.93 -47.87
C ALA A 12 29.15 -3.09 -49.30
N SER A 13 27.84 -2.90 -49.53
CA SER A 13 27.31 -2.59 -50.86
C SER A 13 26.26 -1.50 -50.73
N SER A 14 26.63 -0.34 -51.24
CA SER A 14 25.82 0.81 -51.57
C SER A 14 25.43 0.74 -53.04
N ILE A 15 24.15 0.98 -53.36
CA ILE A 15 23.71 1.42 -54.70
C ILE A 15 22.73 2.57 -54.46
N GLY A 16 23.14 3.78 -54.83
CA GLY A 16 22.22 4.86 -55.15
C GLY A 16 21.83 4.82 -56.62
N VAL A 17 20.85 5.62 -57.02
CA VAL A 17 20.79 6.38 -58.30
C VAL A 17 19.49 7.21 -58.35
N THR A 18 19.71 8.52 -58.25
CA THR A 18 19.16 9.71 -58.94
C THR A 18 17.66 10.05 -59.06
N CYS A 19 17.40 11.31 -58.68
CA CYS A 19 16.30 12.22 -59.02
C CYS A 19 16.16 12.54 -60.52
N ALA A 20 14.95 12.94 -60.93
CA ALA A 20 14.72 13.99 -61.93
C ALA A 20 13.42 14.76 -61.60
N ALA A 21 13.42 16.07 -61.81
CA ALA A 21 12.37 17.04 -61.48
C ALA A 21 11.94 17.87 -62.72
N ALA A 22 10.86 18.66 -62.56
CA ALA A 22 10.37 19.84 -63.34
C ALA A 22 9.00 19.62 -64.06
N LEU A 23 7.88 20.28 -63.64
CA LEU A 23 7.32 21.63 -64.02
C LEU A 23 6.60 21.61 -65.42
N ALA A 24 5.44 22.22 -65.73
CA ALA A 24 4.49 23.14 -65.09
C ALA A 24 3.17 23.34 -65.93
N LEU A 25 2.09 23.79 -65.26
CA LEU A 25 0.98 24.73 -65.67
C LEU A 25 -0.01 24.40 -66.84
N PRO A 26 -1.10 25.19 -67.08
CA PRO A 26 -2.32 25.42 -66.27
C PRO A 26 -3.62 25.30 -67.12
N LEU A 27 -4.85 25.39 -66.55
CA LEU A 27 -6.08 25.74 -67.30
C LEU A 27 -7.22 26.21 -66.36
N THR A 28 -8.05 27.12 -66.87
CA THR A 28 -8.99 28.03 -66.17
C THR A 28 -10.49 27.65 -66.36
N LEU A 29 -11.28 27.77 -65.26
CA LEU A 29 -12.70 28.26 -65.03
C LEU A 29 -13.81 28.18 -66.14
N PRO A 30 -15.13 28.04 -65.80
CA PRO A 30 -15.89 28.98 -64.94
C PRO A 30 -17.02 28.41 -64.03
N SER A 31 -17.65 29.33 -63.30
CA SER A 31 -18.60 29.18 -62.19
C SER A 31 -20.07 29.00 -62.58
N SER A 32 -20.87 28.38 -61.70
CA SER A 32 -22.28 28.73 -61.42
C SER A 32 -22.65 28.25 -60.02
N GLY A 33 -23.34 29.09 -59.24
CA GLY A 33 -23.31 29.06 -57.78
C GLY A 33 -24.56 28.57 -57.04
N ALA A 34 -24.40 28.39 -55.74
CA ALA A 34 -25.44 28.49 -54.71
C ALA A 34 -24.77 28.68 -53.34
N ARG A 35 -25.19 29.73 -52.61
CA ARG A 35 -24.75 30.10 -51.25
C ARG A 35 -25.09 29.04 -50.20
N ALA A 36 -24.17 28.73 -49.29
CA ALA A 36 -24.46 28.45 -47.88
C ALA A 36 -23.21 28.56 -46.98
N ALA A 37 -23.35 29.34 -45.90
CA ALA A 37 -22.61 29.36 -44.62
C ALA A 37 -21.06 29.39 -44.61
N ALA A 38 -20.51 30.43 -43.97
CA ALA A 38 -19.10 30.57 -43.65
C ALA A 38 -18.60 29.43 -42.71
N PRO A 39 -17.38 28.89 -42.91
CA PRO A 39 -16.78 27.98 -41.95
C PRO A 39 -16.38 28.76 -40.69
N GLY A 40 -16.93 28.34 -39.55
CA GLY A 40 -16.55 28.83 -38.24
C GLY A 40 -15.06 28.65 -37.99
N ALA A 41 -14.47 29.66 -37.36
CA ALA A 41 -13.11 29.63 -36.85
C ALA A 41 -12.85 28.32 -36.05
N PRO A 42 -11.63 27.78 -36.07
CA PRO A 42 -11.29 26.64 -35.22
C PRO A 42 -11.61 27.02 -33.77
N SER A 43 -12.56 26.29 -33.20
CA SER A 43 -12.93 26.40 -31.79
C SER A 43 -11.66 26.31 -30.97
N ALA A 44 -11.39 27.37 -30.20
CA ALA A 44 -10.30 27.42 -29.26
C ALA A 44 -10.35 26.14 -28.42
N ALA A 45 -9.30 25.32 -28.53
CA ALA A 45 -9.07 24.21 -27.63
C ALA A 45 -9.23 24.74 -26.20
N GLY A 46 -10.26 24.26 -25.50
CA GLY A 46 -10.41 24.52 -24.07
C GLY A 46 -9.11 24.16 -23.35
N PRO A 47 -8.80 24.81 -22.22
CA PRO A 47 -7.53 24.58 -21.54
C PRO A 47 -7.33 23.09 -21.31
N ALA A 48 -6.28 22.54 -21.92
CA ALA A 48 -5.85 21.17 -21.68
C ALA A 48 -5.69 21.03 -20.16
N THR A 49 -6.58 20.27 -19.55
CA THR A 49 -6.45 19.90 -18.14
C THR A 49 -5.15 19.11 -18.04
N GLU A 50 -4.12 19.71 -17.42
CA GLU A 50 -2.81 19.09 -17.23
C GLU A 50 -2.99 17.67 -16.68
N ALA A 51 -2.73 16.66 -17.52
CA ALA A 51 -2.86 15.27 -17.13
C ALA A 51 -1.88 14.96 -15.98
N VAL A 52 -2.44 14.54 -14.85
CA VAL A 52 -1.74 13.95 -13.70
C VAL A 52 -0.96 12.73 -14.21
N PRO A 53 0.37 12.63 -14.05
CA PRO A 53 1.13 11.46 -14.51
C PRO A 53 0.54 10.13 -14.01
N GLY A 54 0.40 9.18 -14.92
CA GLY A 54 -0.23 7.88 -14.67
C GLY A 54 -1.75 7.90 -14.73
N SER A 55 -2.39 6.73 -14.66
CA SER A 55 -3.84 6.62 -14.79
C SER A 55 -4.43 5.46 -13.98
N THR A 56 -5.74 5.51 -13.76
CA THR A 56 -6.50 4.43 -13.13
C THR A 56 -7.63 4.03 -14.08
N GLN A 57 -7.77 2.73 -14.34
CA GLN A 57 -8.88 2.13 -15.06
C GLN A 57 -9.72 1.34 -14.08
N SER A 58 -11.00 1.69 -13.96
CA SER A 58 -11.96 0.95 -13.14
C SER A 58 -12.90 0.18 -14.07
N ILE A 59 -12.95 -1.14 -13.93
CA ILE A 59 -13.74 -2.05 -14.78
C ILE A 59 -14.69 -2.84 -13.88
N PRO A 60 -16.01 -2.70 -14.04
CA PRO A 60 -16.98 -3.51 -13.31
C PRO A 60 -16.76 -5.01 -13.56
N LEU A 61 -16.82 -5.80 -12.48
CA LEU A 61 -16.82 -7.25 -12.57
C LEU A 61 -18.25 -7.73 -12.74
N THR A 62 -18.45 -8.66 -13.67
CA THR A 62 -19.75 -9.26 -13.96
C THR A 62 -19.71 -10.74 -13.62
N PRO A 63 -20.87 -11.38 -13.37
CA PRO A 63 -20.93 -12.84 -13.24
C PRO A 63 -20.24 -13.54 -14.41
N LEU A 64 -19.36 -14.49 -14.12
CA LEU A 64 -18.75 -15.32 -15.16
C LEU A 64 -19.71 -16.46 -15.50
N ALA A 65 -19.92 -16.73 -16.79
CA ALA A 65 -20.71 -17.88 -17.21
C ALA A 65 -20.02 -19.17 -16.74
N SER A 66 -20.69 -19.96 -15.91
CA SER A 66 -20.18 -21.26 -15.48
C SER A 66 -20.05 -22.21 -16.67
N ASP A 67 -18.93 -22.94 -16.75
CA ASP A 67 -18.87 -24.15 -17.56
C ASP A 67 -19.98 -25.10 -17.08
N ARG A 68 -20.98 -25.35 -17.93
CA ARG A 68 -22.15 -26.19 -17.63
C ARG A 68 -21.80 -27.66 -17.33
N ALA A 69 -20.53 -28.04 -17.41
CA ALA A 69 -20.06 -29.41 -17.18
C ALA A 69 -19.98 -29.79 -15.68
N LEU A 70 -20.01 -28.83 -14.75
CA LEU A 70 -19.88 -29.08 -13.31
C LEU A 70 -20.93 -28.30 -12.51
N GLY A 71 -22.22 -28.57 -12.74
CA GLY A 71 -23.34 -28.51 -11.77
C GLY A 71 -23.50 -27.41 -10.70
N SER A 72 -22.73 -26.32 -10.67
CA SER A 72 -22.85 -25.27 -9.65
C SER A 72 -22.99 -23.88 -10.27
N SER A 73 -24.03 -23.18 -9.81
CA SER A 73 -24.52 -21.85 -10.18
C SER A 73 -23.45 -20.77 -10.37
N GLY A 74 -23.51 -20.07 -11.51
CA GLY A 74 -22.70 -18.87 -11.83
C GLY A 74 -22.99 -17.63 -10.99
N ALA A 75 -23.72 -17.78 -9.88
CA ALA A 75 -24.02 -16.70 -8.94
C ALA A 75 -22.87 -16.44 -7.94
N HIS A 76 -21.86 -17.32 -7.89
CA HIS A 76 -20.80 -17.28 -6.87
C HIS A 76 -19.43 -16.85 -7.43
N GLU A 77 -19.35 -16.52 -8.72
CA GLU A 77 -18.12 -16.12 -9.38
C GLU A 77 -18.36 -14.88 -10.26
N GLN A 78 -17.63 -13.80 -9.97
CA GLN A 78 -17.59 -12.59 -10.79
C GLN A 78 -16.18 -12.39 -11.35
N GLY A 79 -16.04 -11.74 -12.50
CA GLY A 79 -14.73 -11.55 -13.08
C GLY A 79 -14.74 -10.93 -14.46
N LEU A 80 -13.59 -11.07 -15.13
CA LEU A 80 -13.34 -10.63 -16.49
C LEU A 80 -12.50 -11.70 -17.19
N GLY A 81 -13.00 -12.21 -18.32
CA GLY A 81 -12.23 -13.08 -19.21
C GLY A 81 -11.02 -12.34 -19.81
N ARG A 82 -10.15 -13.06 -20.53
CA ARG A 82 -8.96 -12.45 -21.14
C ARG A 82 -9.33 -11.26 -22.00
N ARG A 83 -8.73 -10.11 -21.69
CA ARG A 83 -9.01 -8.86 -22.39
C ARG A 83 -7.78 -7.98 -22.49
N ASP A 84 -7.65 -7.33 -23.65
CA ASP A 84 -6.70 -6.22 -23.85
C ASP A 84 -7.22 -4.95 -23.17
N VAL A 85 -6.32 -4.27 -22.47
CA VAL A 85 -6.60 -3.07 -21.67
C VAL A 85 -5.51 -2.04 -21.89
N ARG A 86 -5.71 -0.79 -21.44
CA ARG A 86 -4.62 0.18 -21.51
C ARG A 86 -3.50 -0.26 -20.55
N PRO A 87 -2.23 0.08 -20.84
CA PRO A 87 -1.10 -0.32 -20.00
C PRO A 87 -1.29 -0.01 -18.51
N PHE A 88 -0.81 -0.92 -17.66
CA PHE A 88 -0.86 -0.82 -16.21
C PHE A 88 0.29 -1.61 -15.58
N SER A 89 0.61 -1.34 -14.32
CA SER A 89 1.66 -2.07 -13.59
C SER A 89 1.21 -2.60 -12.22
N LEU A 90 0.02 -2.21 -11.76
CA LEU A 90 -0.55 -2.64 -10.49
C LEU A 90 -2.05 -2.93 -10.65
N VAL A 91 -2.52 -3.96 -9.95
CA VAL A 91 -3.93 -4.37 -9.93
C VAL A 91 -4.48 -4.40 -8.52
N GLY A 92 -5.76 -4.12 -8.37
CA GLY A 92 -6.51 -4.32 -7.13
C GLY A 92 -7.99 -4.52 -7.43
N VAL A 93 -8.77 -4.90 -6.42
CA VAL A 93 -10.23 -4.95 -6.52
C VAL A 93 -10.82 -4.05 -5.45
N VAL A 94 -11.88 -3.33 -5.80
CA VAL A 94 -12.66 -2.48 -4.88
C VAL A 94 -14.14 -2.82 -4.93
N TRP A 95 -14.88 -2.47 -3.88
CA TRP A 95 -16.33 -2.62 -3.77
C TRP A 95 -16.96 -1.41 -3.05
N ASP A 96 -18.28 -1.27 -3.13
CA ASP A 96 -18.97 -0.04 -2.72
C ASP A 96 -18.95 0.18 -1.20
N ASP A 97 -19.34 -0.83 -0.41
CA ASP A 97 -19.39 -0.72 1.05
C ASP A 97 -18.01 -1.01 1.68
N PRO A 98 -17.33 -0.01 2.28
CA PRO A 98 -16.06 -0.23 2.96
C PRO A 98 -16.15 -1.09 4.22
N GLU A 99 -17.34 -1.33 4.78
CA GLU A 99 -17.54 -2.22 5.93
C GLU A 99 -17.86 -3.67 5.52
N ALA A 100 -18.18 -3.92 4.25
CA ALA A 100 -18.37 -5.27 3.76
C ALA A 100 -17.02 -5.99 3.63
N GLU A 101 -16.92 -7.19 4.19
CA GLU A 101 -15.76 -8.06 4.00
C GLU A 101 -15.95 -8.96 2.77
N LEU A 102 -14.88 -9.14 1.99
CA LEU A 102 -14.86 -10.10 0.89
C LEU A 102 -14.41 -11.48 1.40
N HIS A 103 -15.39 -12.34 1.68
CA HIS A 103 -15.16 -13.76 2.01
C HIS A 103 -15.07 -14.57 0.72
N GLY A 104 -13.84 -14.84 0.27
CA GLY A 104 -13.61 -15.39 -1.05
C GLY A 104 -12.17 -15.37 -1.48
N THR A 105 -11.95 -15.90 -2.68
CA THR A 105 -10.65 -15.83 -3.35
C THR A 105 -10.71 -14.86 -4.52
N VAL A 106 -9.72 -13.96 -4.59
CA VAL A 106 -9.51 -13.08 -5.74
C VAL A 106 -8.24 -13.54 -6.43
N GLN A 107 -8.34 -13.93 -7.70
CA GLN A 107 -7.20 -14.38 -8.49
C GLN A 107 -7.12 -13.60 -9.80
N VAL A 108 -5.91 -13.17 -10.14
CA VAL A 108 -5.61 -12.42 -11.36
C VAL A 108 -4.48 -13.11 -12.14
N ARG A 109 -4.48 -12.98 -13.46
CA ARG A 109 -3.29 -13.17 -14.28
C ARG A 109 -3.20 -12.06 -15.31
N THR A 110 -1.97 -11.71 -15.69
CA THR A 110 -1.71 -10.59 -16.60
C THR A 110 -0.84 -11.02 -17.76
N ARG A 111 -0.91 -10.27 -18.85
CA ARG A 111 -0.02 -10.38 -20.00
C ARG A 111 0.98 -9.23 -19.99
N ALA A 112 2.26 -9.55 -20.06
CA ALA A 112 3.31 -8.54 -20.11
C ALA A 112 3.27 -7.78 -21.44
N THR A 113 3.46 -6.45 -21.39
CA THR A 113 3.38 -5.58 -22.56
C THR A 113 4.34 -6.03 -23.67
N GLY A 114 3.85 -6.05 -24.91
CA GLY A 114 4.64 -6.45 -26.08
C GLY A 114 4.92 -7.94 -26.18
N THR A 115 4.24 -8.78 -25.37
CA THR A 115 4.36 -10.24 -25.41
C THR A 115 2.98 -10.89 -25.57
N THR A 116 2.96 -12.19 -25.86
CA THR A 116 1.75 -13.04 -25.80
C THR A 116 1.69 -13.89 -24.53
N THR A 117 2.68 -13.74 -23.62
CA THR A 117 2.87 -14.59 -22.46
C THR A 117 2.01 -14.13 -21.28
N TRP A 118 1.18 -15.03 -20.78
CA TRP A 118 0.37 -14.82 -19.58
C TRP A 118 1.09 -15.33 -18.34
N SER A 119 0.98 -14.61 -17.22
CA SER A 119 1.41 -15.10 -15.92
C SER A 119 0.60 -16.32 -15.49
N ALA A 120 1.13 -17.08 -14.53
CA ALA A 120 0.29 -17.94 -13.70
C ALA A 120 -0.76 -17.12 -12.94
N TRP A 121 -1.80 -17.77 -12.44
CA TRP A 121 -2.76 -17.15 -11.53
C TRP A 121 -2.07 -16.73 -10.23
N GLN A 122 -2.34 -15.51 -9.79
CA GLN A 122 -1.83 -14.92 -8.56
C GLN A 122 -3.01 -14.51 -7.67
N HIS A 123 -2.87 -14.70 -6.36
CA HIS A 123 -3.89 -14.28 -5.40
C HIS A 123 -3.71 -12.80 -5.02
N LEU A 124 -4.82 -12.09 -4.87
CA LEU A 124 -4.87 -10.81 -4.17
C LEU A 124 -5.31 -11.06 -2.73
N GLU A 125 -4.69 -10.34 -1.79
CA GLU A 125 -5.04 -10.43 -0.37
C GLU A 125 -6.32 -9.63 -0.11
N THR A 126 -7.36 -10.29 0.39
CA THR A 126 -8.73 -9.75 0.49
C THR A 126 -9.02 -9.07 1.82
N HIS A 127 -8.21 -9.34 2.84
CA HIS A 127 -8.24 -8.64 4.12
C HIS A 127 -7.37 -7.39 4.01
N ASN A 128 -7.98 -6.26 3.63
CA ASN A 128 -7.32 -4.94 3.64
C ASN A 128 -8.16 -3.88 4.39
N HIS A 129 -9.29 -4.27 4.98
CA HIS A 129 -10.16 -3.39 5.78
C HIS A 129 -9.45 -2.87 7.05
N GLU A 130 -8.40 -3.55 7.49
CA GLU A 130 -7.53 -3.16 8.60
C GLU A 130 -6.70 -1.90 8.31
N HIS A 131 -6.46 -1.63 7.03
CA HIS A 131 -5.77 -0.44 6.58
C HIS A 131 -6.82 0.62 6.28
N ALA A 132 -7.30 1.31 7.30
CA ALA A 132 -8.31 2.33 7.16
C ALA A 132 -8.08 3.47 8.15
N ALA A 133 -8.73 4.60 7.89
CA ALA A 133 -8.77 5.69 8.85
C ALA A 133 -9.65 5.34 10.06
N ASP A 134 -9.31 5.87 11.23
CA ASP A 134 -10.06 5.58 12.46
C ASP A 134 -11.53 6.06 12.36
N PRO A 135 -12.51 5.38 12.97
CA PRO A 135 -13.95 5.61 12.74
C PRO A 135 -14.44 7.06 12.91
N ASP A 136 -13.84 7.81 13.84
CA ASP A 136 -14.27 9.20 14.15
C ASP A 136 -13.40 10.27 13.45
N THR A 137 -12.61 9.88 12.46
CA THR A 137 -11.76 10.82 11.74
C THR A 137 -12.51 11.46 10.58
N PRO A 138 -12.17 12.70 10.21
CA PRO A 138 -12.70 13.31 8.99
C PRO A 138 -12.44 12.45 7.74
N GLU A 139 -11.35 11.67 7.73
CA GLU A 139 -11.03 10.74 6.64
C GLU A 139 -12.08 9.66 6.47
N ARG A 140 -12.55 9.08 7.59
CA ARG A 140 -13.65 8.11 7.55
C ARG A 140 -14.99 8.76 7.18
N ALA A 141 -15.27 9.96 7.68
CA ALA A 141 -16.55 10.64 7.49
C ALA A 141 -16.78 11.18 6.06
N ALA A 142 -15.76 11.18 5.20
CA ALA A 142 -15.85 11.77 3.86
C ALA A 142 -16.75 10.98 2.88
N GLY A 143 -17.16 9.75 3.21
CA GLY A 143 -18.08 8.95 2.40
C GLY A 143 -17.53 8.48 1.05
N THR A 144 -16.25 8.74 0.76
CA THR A 144 -15.58 8.35 -0.49
C THR A 144 -14.83 7.02 -0.38
N VAL A 145 -14.74 6.46 0.83
CA VAL A 145 -13.94 5.26 1.11
C VAL A 145 -14.65 4.03 0.57
N ARG A 146 -13.88 3.16 -0.09
CA ARG A 146 -14.33 1.88 -0.63
C ARG A 146 -13.63 0.73 0.07
N GLY A 147 -14.30 -0.41 0.12
CA GLY A 147 -13.63 -1.66 0.44
C GLY A 147 -12.67 -2.03 -0.67
N SER A 148 -11.55 -2.65 -0.33
CA SER A 148 -10.51 -2.96 -1.31
C SER A 148 -9.70 -4.18 -0.91
N THR A 149 -9.04 -4.82 -1.87
CA THR A 149 -7.96 -5.78 -1.61
C THR A 149 -6.65 -5.04 -1.33
N ALA A 150 -5.64 -5.73 -0.82
CA ALA A 150 -4.27 -5.25 -0.97
C ALA A 150 -3.92 -5.26 -2.48
N PRO A 151 -3.25 -4.22 -2.99
CA PRO A 151 -2.91 -4.17 -4.40
C PRO A 151 -1.71 -5.08 -4.73
N LEU A 152 -1.65 -5.59 -5.96
CA LEU A 152 -0.58 -6.46 -6.46
C LEU A 152 0.21 -5.76 -7.57
N TRP A 153 1.53 -5.67 -7.41
CA TRP A 153 2.42 -5.22 -8.49
C TRP A 153 2.65 -6.36 -9.49
N VAL A 154 2.30 -6.11 -10.75
CA VAL A 154 2.40 -7.11 -11.83
C VAL A 154 3.46 -6.75 -12.87
N GLY A 155 4.06 -5.56 -12.77
CA GLY A 155 4.95 -5.02 -13.81
C GLY A 155 4.18 -4.65 -15.07
N ASP A 156 4.88 -4.13 -16.08
CA ASP A 156 4.25 -3.54 -17.26
C ASP A 156 3.40 -4.58 -18.01
N SER A 157 2.10 -4.36 -17.99
CA SER A 157 1.08 -5.28 -18.48
C SER A 157 0.05 -4.55 -19.34
N ASP A 158 -0.47 -5.23 -20.36
CA ASP A 158 -1.50 -4.70 -21.28
C ASP A 158 -2.66 -5.68 -21.52
N GLY A 159 -2.66 -6.81 -20.80
CA GLY A 159 -3.75 -7.78 -20.79
C GLY A 159 -4.04 -8.27 -19.37
N VAL A 160 -5.31 -8.53 -19.08
CA VAL A 160 -5.75 -8.98 -17.76
C VAL A 160 -6.87 -10.03 -17.86
N GLU A 161 -6.89 -10.91 -16.87
CA GLU A 161 -8.00 -11.82 -16.58
C GLU A 161 -8.12 -11.94 -15.07
N ILE A 162 -9.34 -11.87 -14.54
CA ILE A 162 -9.60 -11.93 -13.10
C ILE A 162 -10.83 -12.77 -12.81
N ARG A 163 -10.78 -13.47 -11.68
CA ARG A 163 -11.92 -14.14 -11.08
C ARG A 163 -11.98 -13.89 -9.59
N VAL A 164 -13.19 -13.68 -9.10
CA VAL A 164 -13.54 -13.49 -7.70
C VAL A 164 -14.56 -14.56 -7.37
N ARG A 165 -14.21 -15.47 -6.48
CA ARG A 165 -15.06 -16.59 -6.07
C ARG A 165 -15.43 -16.44 -4.61
N ALA A 166 -16.72 -16.45 -4.32
CA ALA A 166 -17.20 -16.55 -2.95
C ALA A 166 -16.75 -17.87 -2.32
N GLU A 167 -16.48 -17.85 -1.02
CA GLU A 167 -16.29 -19.08 -0.26
C GLU A 167 -17.59 -19.90 -0.23
N PRO A 168 -17.54 -21.23 -0.45
CA PRO A 168 -18.71 -22.08 -0.27
C PRO A 168 -19.11 -22.08 1.20
N ALA A 169 -20.40 -21.92 1.50
CA ALA A 169 -20.86 -22.06 2.88
C ALA A 169 -20.79 -23.53 3.32
N ASN A 170 -19.72 -23.94 4.01
CA ASN A 170 -19.80 -24.90 5.13
C ASN A 170 -18.46 -25.14 5.86
N ARG A 171 -18.41 -24.90 7.17
CA ARG A 171 -18.73 -25.82 8.30
C ARG A 171 -17.99 -25.23 9.51
N SER A 172 -18.67 -25.09 10.65
CA SER A 172 -18.13 -24.62 11.93
C SER A 172 -16.67 -25.06 12.12
N GLU A 173 -15.75 -24.11 12.27
CA GLU A 173 -14.39 -24.44 12.70
C GLU A 173 -14.47 -25.22 14.03
N PRO A 174 -13.76 -26.34 14.19
CA PRO A 174 -13.51 -26.84 15.52
C PRO A 174 -12.74 -25.76 16.26
N ALA A 175 -13.24 -25.33 17.42
CA ALA A 175 -12.54 -24.40 18.29
C ALA A 175 -11.06 -24.79 18.40
N SER A 176 -10.17 -23.85 18.08
CA SER A 176 -8.74 -23.99 18.34
C SER A 176 -8.55 -24.45 19.79
N PRO A 177 -7.72 -25.48 20.07
CA PRO A 177 -7.59 -26.03 21.41
C PRO A 177 -7.05 -24.93 22.33
N SER A 178 -7.84 -24.61 23.35
CA SER A 178 -7.45 -23.81 24.49
C SER A 178 -6.13 -24.34 25.06
N GLY A 179 -5.18 -23.42 25.28
CA GLY A 179 -3.88 -23.73 25.89
C GLY A 179 -3.99 -24.39 27.26
N PRO A 180 -2.87 -24.92 27.79
CA PRO A 180 -2.88 -25.89 28.87
C PRO A 180 -3.47 -25.32 30.16
N ALA A 181 -4.35 -26.11 30.78
CA ALA A 181 -4.95 -25.83 32.07
C ALA A 181 -3.86 -25.67 33.15
N LYS A 182 -4.00 -24.63 33.96
CA LYS A 182 -3.19 -24.37 35.16
C LYS A 182 -3.58 -25.37 36.25
N PRO A 183 -2.64 -25.96 37.02
CA PRO A 183 -2.96 -26.99 38.01
C PRO A 183 -3.63 -26.38 39.24
N SER A 184 -4.72 -27.01 39.68
CA SER A 184 -5.46 -26.68 40.91
C SER A 184 -4.75 -27.27 42.13
N GLN A 185 -4.56 -26.45 43.18
CA GLN A 185 -4.14 -26.91 44.51
C GLN A 185 -5.31 -27.61 45.25
N PRO A 186 -5.03 -28.55 46.17
CA PRO A 186 -6.04 -29.37 46.81
C PRO A 186 -6.56 -28.74 48.11
N THR A 187 -7.87 -28.87 48.36
CA THR A 187 -8.45 -28.67 49.70
C THR A 187 -9.34 -29.86 50.07
N ALA A 188 -9.18 -30.26 51.33
CA ALA A 188 -9.65 -31.48 51.97
C ALA A 188 -11.17 -31.46 52.34
N PRO A 189 -11.75 -32.57 52.80
CA PRO A 189 -13.17 -32.90 52.61
C PRO A 189 -14.06 -32.52 53.79
N SER A 190 -15.36 -32.36 53.55
CA SER A 190 -16.39 -32.45 54.60
C SER A 190 -17.71 -32.99 54.03
N GLN A 191 -18.39 -33.74 54.88
CA GLN A 191 -19.34 -34.82 54.62
C GLN A 191 -20.82 -34.33 54.75
N PRO A 192 -21.87 -35.19 54.77
CA PRO A 192 -22.99 -35.13 53.82
C PRO A 192 -24.33 -34.67 54.43
N THR A 193 -25.26 -34.20 53.58
CA THR A 193 -26.71 -34.20 53.88
C THR A 193 -27.54 -34.33 52.60
N ALA A 194 -28.61 -35.13 52.69
CA ALA A 194 -29.65 -35.40 51.69
C ALA A 194 -31.03 -35.08 52.33
N PRO A 195 -32.21 -35.33 51.72
CA PRO A 195 -32.65 -35.26 50.31
C PRO A 195 -34.00 -34.50 50.14
N SER A 196 -34.38 -34.12 48.91
CA SER A 196 -35.76 -33.94 48.40
C SER A 196 -35.72 -33.18 47.06
N GLN A 197 -36.43 -33.47 45.97
CA GLN A 197 -37.50 -34.41 45.63
C GLN A 197 -37.41 -34.71 44.11
N LEU A 198 -37.88 -35.88 43.70
CA LEU A 198 -38.05 -36.27 42.30
C LEU A 198 -39.19 -35.49 41.61
N LYS A 199 -38.99 -35.14 40.33
CA LYS A 199 -40.08 -35.03 39.34
C LYS A 199 -39.70 -35.79 38.06
N ALA A 200 -40.71 -36.45 37.49
CA ALA A 200 -40.72 -37.55 36.52
C ALA A 200 -40.13 -37.22 35.12
N PRO A 201 -39.87 -38.24 34.27
CA PRO A 201 -39.03 -38.14 33.07
C PRO A 201 -39.82 -37.71 31.82
N SER A 202 -39.17 -36.94 30.96
CA SER A 202 -39.62 -36.68 29.58
C SER A 202 -38.70 -37.39 28.58
N GLN A 203 -39.33 -37.96 27.56
CA GLN A 203 -38.87 -38.91 26.54
C GLN A 203 -37.56 -38.58 25.77
N PRO A 204 -36.95 -39.60 25.12
CA PRO A 204 -35.72 -39.44 24.34
C PRO A 204 -36.01 -38.76 23.00
N THR A 205 -35.24 -37.71 22.68
CA THR A 205 -35.27 -37.06 21.36
C THR A 205 -34.42 -37.81 20.34
N ASP A 206 -35.07 -38.11 19.22
CA ASP A 206 -34.63 -38.82 18.02
C ASP A 206 -33.42 -38.16 17.32
N PRO A 207 -32.36 -38.91 16.94
CA PRO A 207 -31.22 -38.37 16.22
C PRO A 207 -31.44 -38.46 14.70
N SER A 208 -32.17 -37.52 14.09
CA SER A 208 -32.01 -37.22 12.65
C SER A 208 -32.78 -35.97 12.21
N GLN A 209 -32.07 -34.84 12.13
CA GLN A 209 -32.39 -33.77 11.19
C GLN A 209 -31.10 -33.36 10.47
N PRO A 210 -31.02 -33.45 9.13
CA PRO A 210 -29.93 -32.82 8.41
C PRO A 210 -30.04 -31.31 8.59
N ALA A 211 -28.98 -30.69 9.12
CA ALA A 211 -28.89 -29.25 9.20
C ALA A 211 -29.04 -28.67 7.78
N ASN A 212 -29.99 -27.76 7.61
CA ASN A 212 -30.10 -26.97 6.37
C ASN A 212 -28.74 -26.29 6.11
N PRO A 213 -28.18 -26.39 4.88
CA PRO A 213 -26.96 -25.67 4.57
C PRO A 213 -27.22 -24.16 4.70
N SER A 214 -26.39 -23.48 5.48
CA SER A 214 -26.36 -22.01 5.50
C SER A 214 -26.18 -21.48 4.07
N PRO A 215 -26.81 -20.36 3.69
CA PRO A 215 -26.62 -19.79 2.37
C PRO A 215 -25.13 -19.43 2.14
N PRO A 216 -24.60 -19.63 0.92
CA PRO A 216 -23.24 -19.24 0.56
C PRO A 216 -23.00 -17.76 0.86
N ALA A 217 -21.78 -17.42 1.32
CA ALA A 217 -21.38 -16.05 1.50
C ALA A 217 -21.52 -15.30 0.17
N LEU A 218 -22.20 -14.16 0.17
CA LEU A 218 -22.35 -13.34 -1.02
C LEU A 218 -21.11 -12.46 -1.20
N LEU A 219 -20.71 -12.25 -2.45
CA LEU A 219 -19.68 -11.26 -2.76
C LEU A 219 -20.22 -9.84 -2.50
N PRO A 220 -19.36 -8.90 -2.06
CA PRO A 220 -19.75 -7.50 -1.91
C PRO A 220 -20.30 -6.89 -3.19
N GLU A 221 -21.22 -5.92 -3.06
CA GLU A 221 -21.78 -5.20 -4.20
C GLU A 221 -20.78 -4.24 -4.85
N GLY A 222 -20.93 -4.02 -6.16
CA GLY A 222 -20.15 -3.02 -6.89
C GLY A 222 -18.68 -3.39 -7.10
N LEU A 223 -18.36 -4.70 -7.18
CA LEU A 223 -17.01 -5.17 -7.45
C LEU A 223 -16.46 -4.57 -8.75
N ARG A 224 -15.29 -3.94 -8.64
CA ARG A 224 -14.55 -3.33 -9.75
C ARG A 224 -13.09 -3.73 -9.70
N LEU A 225 -12.55 -4.12 -10.85
CA LEU A 225 -11.11 -4.27 -11.07
C LEU A 225 -10.50 -2.89 -11.29
N GLU A 226 -9.42 -2.61 -10.57
CA GLU A 226 -8.66 -1.37 -10.66
C GLU A 226 -7.29 -1.68 -11.26
N LEU A 227 -7.02 -1.12 -12.43
CA LEU A 227 -5.73 -1.21 -13.11
C LEU A 227 -5.03 0.14 -13.02
N VAL A 228 -3.84 0.14 -12.44
CA VAL A 228 -3.10 1.36 -12.12
C VAL A 228 -1.82 1.43 -12.92
N ASP A 229 -1.71 2.49 -13.70
CA ASP A 229 -0.48 2.95 -14.33
C ASP A 229 0.21 3.98 -13.41
N PRO A 230 1.45 3.71 -12.93
CA PRO A 230 2.20 4.63 -12.08
C PRO A 230 2.61 5.92 -12.78
N GLY A 231 2.51 5.99 -14.11
CA GLY A 231 3.09 7.05 -14.92
C GLY A 231 4.60 6.97 -15.00
N GLU A 232 5.15 7.79 -15.89
CA GLU A 232 6.58 7.91 -16.14
C GLU A 232 7.36 8.27 -14.88
N ASP A 233 8.60 7.79 -14.80
CA ASP A 233 9.51 8.23 -13.77
C ASP A 233 9.79 9.74 -13.93
N PRO A 234 9.90 10.49 -12.81
CA PRO A 234 10.29 11.88 -12.88
C PRO A 234 11.67 11.97 -13.57
N PRO A 235 11.86 12.93 -14.49
CA PRO A 235 13.14 13.09 -15.17
C PRO A 235 14.25 13.29 -14.13
N ALA A 236 15.39 12.61 -14.33
CA ALA A 236 16.56 12.79 -13.49
C ALA A 236 16.93 14.28 -13.46
N GLN A 237 16.89 14.91 -12.28
CA GLN A 237 17.22 16.33 -12.19
C GLN A 237 18.73 16.53 -12.41
N PRO A 238 19.15 17.30 -13.44
CA PRO A 238 20.51 17.81 -13.47
C PRO A 238 20.69 18.81 -12.31
N PRO A 239 21.88 18.90 -11.70
CA PRO A 239 22.13 19.90 -10.68
C PRO A 239 21.93 21.31 -11.26
N GLY A 240 21.07 22.11 -10.62
CA GLY A 240 21.06 23.56 -10.79
C GLY A 240 20.01 24.21 -11.72
N ARG A 241 19.05 23.48 -12.33
CA ARG A 241 18.01 24.11 -13.17
C ARG A 241 16.65 24.19 -12.47
N LYS A 242 16.13 25.41 -12.25
CA LYS A 242 14.75 25.65 -11.82
C LYS A 242 13.79 25.31 -12.96
N ALA A 243 12.81 24.44 -12.70
CA ALA A 243 11.75 24.10 -13.65
C ALA A 243 10.76 25.26 -13.85
N PRO A 244 10.09 25.39 -15.02
CA PRO A 244 9.00 26.33 -15.22
C PRO A 244 7.80 26.01 -14.31
N ARG A 245 7.10 27.05 -13.88
CA ARG A 245 6.10 27.02 -12.80
C ARG A 245 4.69 26.85 -13.36
N ALA A 246 4.09 25.67 -13.19
CA ALA A 246 2.63 25.51 -13.19
C ALA A 246 2.09 25.93 -11.81
N PRO A 247 1.15 26.89 -11.72
CA PRO A 247 0.90 27.62 -10.46
C PRO A 247 0.36 26.74 -9.31
N SER A 248 -0.58 25.82 -9.55
CA SER A 248 -1.21 25.02 -8.46
C SER A 248 -0.46 23.74 -8.07
N ALA A 249 0.14 23.05 -9.06
CA ALA A 249 0.98 21.87 -8.83
C ALA A 249 2.22 22.25 -8.00
N SER A 250 2.76 23.45 -8.25
CA SER A 250 3.91 23.96 -7.52
C SER A 250 3.59 24.23 -6.04
N GLU A 251 2.37 24.64 -5.71
CA GLU A 251 1.99 25.00 -4.34
C GLU A 251 1.82 23.78 -3.43
N LEU A 252 1.12 22.73 -3.89
CA LEU A 252 0.97 21.50 -3.10
C LEU A 252 2.31 20.76 -2.94
N SER A 253 3.15 20.78 -3.99
CA SER A 253 4.52 20.27 -3.94
C SER A 253 5.42 21.08 -3.01
N ALA A 254 5.32 22.41 -3.05
CA ALA A 254 6.04 23.29 -2.14
C ALA A 254 5.58 23.08 -0.70
N ALA A 255 4.28 22.97 -0.43
CA ALA A 255 3.74 22.72 0.90
C ALA A 255 4.21 21.38 1.47
N SER A 256 4.18 20.30 0.68
CA SER A 256 4.70 19.00 1.11
C SER A 256 6.21 19.00 1.32
N SER A 257 6.95 19.84 0.59
CA SER A 257 8.40 19.98 0.80
C SER A 257 8.71 20.86 2.01
N ALA A 258 7.96 21.94 2.22
CA ALA A 258 8.19 22.94 3.26
C ALA A 258 8.04 22.38 4.67
N VAL A 259 7.17 21.37 4.87
CA VAL A 259 7.07 20.68 6.18
C VAL A 259 8.34 19.93 6.59
N ASN A 260 9.26 19.70 5.64
CA ASN A 260 10.58 19.09 5.87
C ASN A 260 11.74 20.09 5.81
N ALA A 261 11.47 21.41 5.78
CA ALA A 261 12.49 22.44 5.59
C ALA A 261 13.62 22.41 6.62
N ASP A 262 13.34 21.99 7.85
CA ASP A 262 14.34 21.82 8.92
C ASP A 262 15.31 20.65 8.66
N LEU A 263 14.96 19.73 7.75
CA LEU A 263 15.72 18.51 7.46
C LEU A 263 16.45 18.56 6.12
N ALA A 264 15.86 19.25 5.13
CA ALA A 264 16.41 19.39 3.78
C ALA A 264 15.81 20.62 3.06
N PRO A 265 16.53 21.21 2.08
CA PRO A 265 16.00 22.33 1.29
C PRO A 265 14.65 22.01 0.63
N ILE A 266 13.81 23.04 0.48
CA ILE A 266 12.52 22.90 -0.22
C ILE A 266 12.75 22.35 -1.62
N GLY A 267 12.06 21.26 -1.94
CA GLY A 267 12.18 20.58 -3.23
C GLY A 267 13.40 19.66 -3.35
N ALA A 268 14.07 19.31 -2.25
CA ALA A 268 15.06 18.24 -2.25
C ALA A 268 14.39 16.88 -2.54
N SER A 269 15.02 16.06 -3.37
CA SER A 269 14.60 14.67 -3.64
C SER A 269 14.96 13.71 -2.50
N VAL A 270 15.90 14.10 -1.64
CA VAL A 270 16.42 13.27 -0.56
C VAL A 270 16.67 14.13 0.68
N ILE A 271 16.24 13.64 1.84
CA ILE A 271 16.74 14.09 3.14
C ILE A 271 18.03 13.31 3.43
N PRO A 272 19.18 13.99 3.63
CA PRO A 272 20.45 13.33 3.80
C PRO A 272 20.51 12.59 5.15
N ALA A 273 21.22 11.46 5.15
CA ALA A 273 21.55 10.77 6.39
C ALA A 273 22.44 11.65 7.27
N LEU A 274 22.31 11.49 8.58
CA LEU A 274 23.21 12.09 9.55
C LEU A 274 23.91 11.01 10.36
N THR A 275 25.10 11.33 10.86
CA THR A 275 25.72 10.57 11.93
C THR A 275 24.90 10.70 13.22
N LYS A 276 25.19 9.84 14.20
CA LYS A 276 24.54 9.91 15.50
C LYS A 276 24.78 11.28 16.16
N ARG A 277 26.03 11.74 16.20
CA ARG A 277 26.41 13.04 16.79
C ARG A 277 25.63 14.19 16.16
N GLN A 278 25.64 14.29 14.83
CA GLN A 278 24.87 15.32 14.11
C GLN A 278 23.37 15.26 14.42
N THR A 279 22.81 14.06 14.57
CA THR A 279 21.39 13.90 14.91
C THR A 279 21.08 14.35 16.34
N GLU A 280 22.01 14.10 17.28
CA GLU A 280 21.91 14.58 18.67
C GLU A 280 21.98 16.10 18.72
N ASP A 281 22.94 16.70 18.01
CA ASP A 281 23.13 18.15 17.90
C ASP A 281 21.89 18.84 17.32
N ASP A 282 21.35 18.33 16.19
CA ASP A 282 20.12 18.82 15.57
C ASP A 282 18.93 18.77 16.55
N LEU A 283 18.78 17.68 17.31
CA LEU A 283 17.69 17.53 18.27
C LEU A 283 17.82 18.49 19.45
N ILE A 284 19.04 18.74 19.93
CA ILE A 284 19.32 19.70 21.01
C ILE A 284 19.00 21.12 20.54
N ALA A 285 19.45 21.48 19.33
CA ALA A 285 19.15 22.76 18.70
C ALA A 285 17.64 22.97 18.54
N ALA A 286 16.91 21.96 18.04
CA ALA A 286 15.46 22.01 17.89
C ALA A 286 14.70 22.14 19.22
N ARG A 287 15.32 21.78 20.35
CA ARG A 287 14.78 21.94 21.72
C ARG A 287 15.22 23.25 22.39
N GLY A 288 15.82 24.17 21.64
CA GLY A 288 16.26 25.48 22.15
C GLY A 288 17.54 25.42 22.99
N GLY A 289 18.40 24.44 22.78
CA GLY A 289 19.73 24.36 23.41
C GLY A 289 19.75 23.99 24.90
N LYS A 290 18.58 23.84 25.55
CA LYS A 290 18.45 23.52 26.98
C LYS A 290 18.55 22.02 27.28
N ALA A 291 19.53 21.33 26.70
CA ALA A 291 19.83 19.97 27.15
C ALA A 291 20.61 20.04 28.47
N GLU A 292 20.03 19.50 29.55
CA GLU A 292 20.75 19.24 30.80
C GLU A 292 22.08 18.51 30.49
N PRO A 293 23.25 18.97 30.99
CA PRO A 293 24.58 18.50 30.56
C PRO A 293 24.87 17.00 30.73
N GLN A 294 23.98 16.22 31.37
CA GLN A 294 24.27 14.85 31.80
C GLN A 294 23.46 13.73 31.10
N ALA A 295 22.53 14.03 30.20
CA ALA A 295 21.82 12.96 29.47
C ALA A 295 21.76 13.20 27.97
N ARG A 296 22.71 12.61 27.22
CA ARG A 296 22.64 12.55 25.75
C ARG A 296 21.29 11.95 25.34
N PRO A 297 20.59 12.54 24.34
CA PRO A 297 19.28 12.04 23.96
C PRO A 297 19.38 10.64 23.38
N TYR A 298 18.47 9.74 23.80
CA TYR A 298 18.35 8.41 23.22
C TYR A 298 17.73 8.48 21.81
N ILE A 299 18.54 8.84 20.83
CA ILE A 299 18.15 8.96 19.42
C ILE A 299 19.16 8.24 18.52
N GLY A 300 18.65 7.54 17.51
CA GLY A 300 19.48 6.91 16.47
C GLY A 300 19.87 7.89 15.37
N PRO A 301 20.91 7.59 14.57
CA PRO A 301 21.28 8.40 13.42
C PRO A 301 20.11 8.56 12.44
N ARG A 302 19.86 9.78 11.97
CA ARG A 302 18.85 10.04 10.94
C ARG A 302 19.22 9.25 9.67
N PRO A 303 18.36 8.34 9.18
CA PRO A 303 18.65 7.64 7.94
C PRO A 303 18.48 8.57 6.74
N ARG A 304 19.03 8.17 5.59
CA ARG A 304 18.71 8.78 4.29
C ARG A 304 17.25 8.46 3.95
N ILE A 305 16.47 9.46 3.55
CA ILE A 305 15.05 9.30 3.22
C ILE A 305 14.77 9.92 1.87
N ILE A 306 14.20 9.15 0.94
CA ILE A 306 13.75 9.64 -0.36
C ILE A 306 12.42 10.37 -0.13
N THR A 307 12.38 11.66 -0.46
CA THR A 307 11.20 12.50 -0.23
C THR A 307 10.09 12.16 -1.20
N ARG A 308 8.88 12.66 -0.93
CA ARG A 308 7.76 12.59 -1.87
C ARG A 308 8.11 13.07 -3.27
N LYS A 309 8.79 14.20 -3.36
CA LYS A 309 9.34 14.70 -4.63
C LYS A 309 10.35 13.73 -5.25
N GLY A 310 11.21 13.11 -4.44
CA GLY A 310 12.24 12.19 -4.90
C GLY A 310 11.73 10.90 -5.53
N TRP A 311 10.57 10.38 -5.10
CA TRP A 311 9.94 9.23 -5.74
C TRP A 311 8.84 9.59 -6.74
N GLY A 312 8.60 10.89 -6.95
CA GLY A 312 7.65 11.39 -7.95
C GLY A 312 6.20 11.37 -7.48
N ALA A 313 5.94 11.66 -6.20
CA ALA A 313 4.57 11.82 -5.70
C ALA A 313 3.82 12.92 -6.46
N ASP A 314 2.65 12.59 -6.99
CA ASP A 314 1.73 13.62 -7.47
C ASP A 314 0.90 14.18 -6.31
N GLU A 315 1.32 15.34 -5.80
CA GLU A 315 0.65 16.00 -4.68
C GLU A 315 -0.77 16.49 -5.00
N LYS A 316 -1.19 16.49 -6.28
CA LYS A 316 -2.57 16.79 -6.68
C LYS A 316 -3.54 15.67 -6.27
N LEU A 317 -3.05 14.44 -6.02
CA LEU A 317 -3.88 13.32 -5.63
C LEU A 317 -4.34 13.43 -4.17
N ARG A 318 -3.46 13.84 -3.25
CA ARG A 318 -3.80 13.86 -1.82
C ARG A 318 -4.69 15.03 -1.43
N GLU A 319 -5.29 14.91 -0.26
CA GLU A 319 -5.89 16.06 0.43
C GLU A 319 -4.82 17.13 0.72
N LYS A 320 -5.24 18.40 0.67
CA LYS A 320 -4.36 19.56 0.86
C LYS A 320 -3.81 19.68 2.28
N ARG A 321 -4.62 19.37 3.30
CA ARG A 321 -4.33 19.61 4.72
C ARG A 321 -3.58 18.43 5.35
N PHE A 322 -2.76 18.73 6.35
CA PHE A 322 -2.05 17.73 7.14
C PHE A 322 -2.76 17.52 8.49
N ALA A 323 -2.89 16.25 8.89
CA ALA A 323 -3.40 15.89 10.21
C ALA A 323 -2.25 15.47 11.13
N TYR A 324 -2.15 16.07 12.31
CA TYR A 324 -1.11 15.77 13.28
C TYR A 324 -1.70 15.21 14.57
N THR A 325 -0.96 14.28 15.17
CA THR A 325 -1.22 13.76 16.51
C THR A 325 -0.29 14.44 17.52
N LYS A 326 -0.37 14.04 18.79
CA LYS A 326 0.43 14.69 19.85
C LYS A 326 1.89 14.23 19.83
N THR A 327 2.16 12.97 19.47
CA THR A 327 3.49 12.35 19.56
C THR A 327 3.52 11.04 18.77
N VAL A 328 4.66 10.34 18.71
CA VAL A 328 4.73 8.95 18.22
C VAL A 328 5.19 8.04 19.36
N LYS A 329 4.28 7.22 19.88
CA LYS A 329 4.55 6.25 20.95
C LYS A 329 4.93 4.86 20.44
N ALA A 330 4.46 4.50 19.25
CA ALA A 330 4.73 3.19 18.64
C ALA A 330 4.93 3.31 17.13
N ALA A 331 5.68 2.36 16.57
CA ALA A 331 5.76 2.11 15.13
C ALA A 331 5.06 0.78 14.81
N PHE A 332 4.13 0.80 13.87
CA PHE A 332 3.51 -0.39 13.31
C PHE A 332 4.20 -0.75 12.00
N VAL A 333 4.75 -1.96 11.95
CA VAL A 333 5.39 -2.52 10.76
C VAL A 333 4.36 -3.34 9.98
N HIS A 334 4.30 -3.06 8.69
CA HIS A 334 3.42 -3.64 7.69
C HIS A 334 4.25 -4.29 6.59
N HIS A 335 3.62 -5.20 5.84
CA HIS A 335 4.05 -5.45 4.47
C HIS A 335 3.06 -4.77 3.51
N SER A 336 3.38 -4.60 2.22
CA SER A 336 2.41 -4.07 1.26
C SER A 336 1.54 -5.15 0.60
N ALA A 337 1.92 -6.42 0.75
CA ALA A 337 1.34 -7.58 0.06
C ALA A 337 1.40 -7.51 -1.48
N THR A 338 2.18 -6.57 -2.04
CA THR A 338 2.25 -6.31 -3.49
C THR A 338 3.10 -7.29 -4.29
N GLY A 339 3.59 -8.38 -3.68
CA GLY A 339 4.54 -9.29 -4.31
C GLY A 339 5.99 -8.77 -4.35
N ASN A 340 6.94 -9.68 -4.64
CA ASN A 340 8.37 -9.44 -4.45
C ASN A 340 9.18 -9.30 -5.76
N TYR A 341 8.54 -9.40 -6.93
CA TYR A 341 9.20 -9.50 -8.23
C TYR A 341 9.67 -8.16 -8.82
N TYR A 342 9.28 -7.02 -8.24
CA TYR A 342 9.75 -5.71 -8.67
C TYR A 342 11.27 -5.57 -8.49
N ARG A 343 11.96 -4.84 -9.38
CA ARG A 343 13.38 -4.46 -9.20
C ARG A 343 13.47 -3.26 -8.27
N CYS A 344 14.59 -3.07 -7.55
CA CYS A 344 14.72 -1.90 -6.68
C CYS A 344 14.70 -0.55 -7.44
N SER A 345 15.04 -0.56 -8.73
CA SER A 345 14.83 0.62 -9.60
C SER A 345 13.34 0.96 -9.79
N GLN A 346 12.44 -0.02 -9.66
CA GLN A 346 10.99 0.15 -9.79
C GLN A 346 10.31 0.52 -8.45
N SER A 347 11.06 0.62 -7.34
CA SER A 347 10.48 0.93 -6.02
C SER A 347 9.65 2.23 -6.04
N ALA A 348 10.09 3.26 -6.75
CA ALA A 348 9.35 4.51 -6.87
C ALA A 348 8.02 4.32 -7.61
N ALA A 349 8.02 3.59 -8.73
CA ALA A 349 6.82 3.25 -9.48
C ALA A 349 5.83 2.42 -8.64
N VAL A 350 6.32 1.42 -7.89
CA VAL A 350 5.49 0.63 -6.96
C VAL A 350 4.81 1.56 -5.95
N ILE A 351 5.55 2.48 -5.34
CA ILE A 351 4.99 3.43 -4.35
C ILE A 351 3.97 4.37 -5.00
N ARG A 352 4.24 4.90 -6.20
CA ARG A 352 3.28 5.74 -6.96
C ARG A 352 2.00 4.98 -7.27
N SER A 353 2.10 3.70 -7.66
CA SER A 353 0.92 2.87 -7.92
C SER A 353 0.10 2.62 -6.65
N ILE A 354 0.74 2.27 -5.52
CA ILE A 354 0.03 2.08 -4.24
C ILE A 354 -0.63 3.39 -3.81
N TYR A 355 0.09 4.51 -3.89
CA TYR A 355 -0.43 5.83 -3.56
C TYR A 355 -1.68 6.17 -4.39
N ARG A 356 -1.61 5.98 -5.71
CA ARG A 356 -2.74 6.20 -6.61
C ARG A 356 -3.89 5.23 -6.33
N PHE A 357 -3.63 3.96 -6.05
CA PHE A 357 -4.66 3.00 -5.66
C PHE A 357 -5.39 3.44 -4.38
N HIS A 358 -4.63 3.78 -3.33
CA HIS A 358 -5.20 4.25 -2.06
C HIS A 358 -6.12 5.47 -2.27
N VAL A 359 -5.69 6.45 -3.06
CA VAL A 359 -6.44 7.69 -3.25
C VAL A 359 -7.59 7.54 -4.26
N LYS A 360 -7.29 7.07 -5.48
CA LYS A 360 -8.24 7.08 -6.60
C LYS A 360 -9.19 5.89 -6.58
N SER A 361 -8.74 4.75 -6.06
CA SER A 361 -9.53 3.53 -6.03
C SER A 361 -10.20 3.35 -4.66
N SER A 362 -9.41 3.27 -3.59
CA SER A 362 -9.92 3.06 -2.21
C SER A 362 -10.49 4.32 -1.55
N GLY A 363 -10.27 5.50 -2.13
CA GLY A 363 -10.86 6.76 -1.68
C GLY A 363 -10.23 7.40 -0.45
N TRP A 364 -8.99 7.04 -0.13
CA TRP A 364 -8.24 7.58 1.02
C TRP A 364 -7.65 8.95 0.71
N ARG A 365 -7.22 9.67 1.75
CA ARG A 365 -6.72 11.04 1.60
C ARG A 365 -5.28 11.14 1.11
N ASP A 366 -4.49 10.09 1.31
CA ASP A 366 -3.09 9.98 0.88
C ASP A 366 -2.67 8.50 1.00
N LEU A 367 -1.40 8.18 0.75
CA LEU A 367 -0.81 6.92 1.16
C LEU A 367 -1.04 6.73 2.68
N GLY A 368 -1.53 5.55 3.08
CA GLY A 368 -1.92 5.31 4.48
C GLY A 368 -0.74 5.19 5.44
N TYR A 369 0.43 4.80 4.93
CA TYR A 369 1.65 4.62 5.70
C TYR A 369 2.46 5.92 5.77
N ASN A 370 3.11 6.18 6.91
CA ASN A 370 4.01 7.33 7.03
C ASN A 370 5.33 7.11 6.29
N PHE A 371 5.78 5.85 6.17
CA PHE A 371 6.99 5.48 5.47
C PHE A 371 6.80 4.20 4.67
N ALA A 372 7.55 4.07 3.58
CA ALA A 372 7.74 2.82 2.87
C ALA A 372 9.22 2.41 2.87
N ILE A 373 9.49 1.11 2.89
CA ILE A 373 10.83 0.53 2.83
C ILE A 373 10.86 -0.53 1.74
N ASP A 374 11.77 -0.39 0.78
CA ASP A 374 11.94 -1.42 -0.25
C ASP A 374 12.84 -2.58 0.21
N LYS A 375 12.84 -3.66 -0.57
CA LYS A 375 13.68 -4.84 -0.35
C LYS A 375 15.19 -4.56 -0.39
N CYS A 376 15.61 -3.42 -0.94
CA CYS A 376 16.98 -2.93 -0.95
C CYS A 376 17.34 -2.06 0.27
N GLY A 377 16.39 -1.78 1.16
CA GLY A 377 16.59 -0.98 2.36
C GLY A 377 16.58 0.54 2.12
N ASN A 378 16.08 1.00 0.98
CA ASN A 378 15.75 2.41 0.78
C ASN A 378 14.52 2.77 1.61
N ILE A 379 14.52 3.96 2.20
CA ILE A 379 13.42 4.48 3.01
C ILE A 379 12.80 5.64 2.24
N TYR A 380 11.48 5.63 2.11
CA TYR A 380 10.69 6.61 1.39
C TYR A 380 9.73 7.31 2.35
N GLU A 381 9.61 8.62 2.21
CA GLU A 381 8.53 9.39 2.82
C GLU A 381 7.19 8.93 2.24
N GLY A 382 6.26 8.54 3.09
CA GLY A 382 4.91 8.13 2.70
C GLY A 382 3.93 9.30 2.81
N ARG A 383 3.00 9.23 3.77
CA ARG A 383 1.98 10.27 4.01
C ARG A 383 2.60 11.65 4.23
N ALA A 384 2.08 12.64 3.50
CA ALA A 384 2.53 14.02 3.56
C ALA A 384 2.21 14.69 4.90
N GLY A 385 3.03 15.66 5.29
CA GLY A 385 2.90 16.40 6.55
C GLY A 385 4.19 16.46 7.37
N GLY A 386 5.22 15.73 6.95
CA GLY A 386 6.58 15.92 7.45
C GLY A 386 7.15 14.70 8.15
N VAL A 387 8.36 14.36 7.74
CA VAL A 387 9.11 13.15 8.12
C VAL A 387 9.45 13.13 9.61
N ALA A 388 9.78 14.29 10.21
CA ALA A 388 10.01 14.42 11.65
C ALA A 388 8.73 14.62 12.47
N LYS A 389 7.59 14.96 11.85
CA LYS A 389 6.35 15.32 12.56
C LYS A 389 5.45 14.11 12.84
N PRO A 390 4.59 14.15 13.87
CA PRO A 390 3.70 13.05 14.23
C PRO A 390 2.42 13.02 13.37
N VAL A 391 2.59 12.95 12.04
CA VAL A 391 1.49 12.92 11.05
C VAL A 391 0.62 11.69 11.26
N MET A 392 -0.70 11.87 11.32
CA MET A 392 -1.67 10.77 11.44
C MET A 392 -1.76 9.98 10.14
N GLY A 393 -1.49 8.67 10.21
CA GLY A 393 -1.68 7.72 9.11
C GLY A 393 -3.11 7.18 8.96
N ALA A 394 -3.25 6.22 8.06
CA ALA A 394 -4.43 5.37 7.87
C ALA A 394 -3.96 3.93 7.57
N HIS A 395 -3.11 3.41 8.46
CA HIS A 395 -2.40 2.14 8.27
C HIS A 395 -2.79 1.07 9.28
N THR A 396 -3.32 1.44 10.44
CA THR A 396 -3.73 0.49 11.49
C THR A 396 -5.00 1.00 12.11
N LEU A 397 -6.13 0.51 11.62
CA LEU A 397 -7.45 0.87 12.09
C LEU A 397 -7.52 0.72 13.62
N GLY A 398 -7.88 1.81 14.31
CA GLY A 398 -7.94 1.90 15.76
C GLY A 398 -6.65 2.34 16.44
N PHE A 399 -5.51 2.40 15.73
CA PHE A 399 -4.22 2.81 16.30
C PHE A 399 -3.44 3.80 15.45
N ASN A 400 -4.08 4.49 14.50
CA ASN A 400 -3.44 5.55 13.71
C ASN A 400 -3.02 6.74 14.59
N THR A 401 -3.74 7.00 15.68
CA THR A 401 -3.42 8.08 16.61
C THR A 401 -2.17 7.78 17.47
N ASN A 402 -1.23 8.73 17.49
CA ASN A 402 0.06 8.66 18.21
C ASN A 402 0.97 7.50 17.81
N SER A 403 0.89 7.05 16.56
CA SER A 403 1.75 6.00 16.02
C SER A 403 2.33 6.40 14.66
N THR A 404 3.21 5.57 14.13
CA THR A 404 3.72 5.71 12.77
C THR A 404 3.70 4.38 12.04
N GLY A 405 3.21 4.37 10.81
CA GLY A 405 3.12 3.17 9.97
C GLY A 405 4.28 3.07 9.00
N ILE A 406 4.87 1.89 8.93
CA ILE A 406 5.98 1.57 8.03
C ILE A 406 5.58 0.37 7.15
N ALA A 407 5.37 0.59 5.85
CA ALA A 407 5.13 -0.49 4.90
C ALA A 407 6.45 -1.00 4.32
N VAL A 408 6.76 -2.28 4.54
CA VAL A 408 7.84 -2.95 3.79
C VAL A 408 7.26 -3.47 2.48
N LEU A 409 7.74 -2.94 1.36
CA LEU A 409 7.26 -3.33 0.05
C LEU A 409 7.54 -4.83 -0.18
N GLY A 410 6.49 -5.58 -0.48
CA GLY A 410 6.55 -7.01 -0.70
C GLY A 410 5.53 -7.82 0.09
N THR A 411 5.59 -9.13 -0.10
CA THR A 411 4.77 -10.13 0.61
C THR A 411 5.69 -11.02 1.44
N TYR A 412 5.55 -10.97 2.76
CA TYR A 412 6.45 -11.65 3.70
C TYR A 412 5.74 -12.68 4.60
N SER A 413 4.58 -13.20 4.17
CA SER A 413 3.91 -14.32 4.85
C SER A 413 4.74 -15.61 4.74
N TYR A 414 5.37 -15.84 3.58
CA TYR A 414 6.22 -17.01 3.31
C TYR A 414 7.61 -16.63 2.79
N SER A 415 7.77 -15.46 2.15
CA SER A 415 9.07 -15.01 1.67
C SER A 415 9.92 -14.43 2.80
N THR A 416 11.22 -14.74 2.80
CA THR A 416 12.14 -14.21 3.81
C THR A 416 12.44 -12.72 3.55
N PRO A 417 12.22 -11.82 4.52
CA PRO A 417 12.53 -10.41 4.34
C PRO A 417 14.05 -10.19 4.23
N PRO A 418 14.53 -9.41 3.25
CA PRO A 418 15.94 -9.12 3.13
C PRO A 418 16.50 -8.42 4.36
N LYS A 419 17.77 -8.72 4.68
CA LYS A 419 18.49 -8.08 5.79
C LYS A 419 18.52 -6.56 5.64
N ALA A 420 18.60 -6.05 4.41
CA ALA A 420 18.59 -4.62 4.13
C ALA A 420 17.28 -3.94 4.59
N ALA A 421 16.13 -4.52 4.27
CA ALA A 421 14.82 -4.03 4.72
C ALA A 421 14.69 -4.05 6.26
N VAL A 422 15.06 -5.16 6.91
CA VAL A 422 15.02 -5.26 8.38
C VAL A 422 15.96 -4.25 9.05
N ASN A 423 17.14 -4.02 8.47
CA ASN A 423 18.06 -2.99 8.96
C ASN A 423 17.51 -1.57 8.75
N ALA A 424 16.81 -1.32 7.64
CA ALA A 424 16.17 -0.04 7.38
C ALA A 424 15.05 0.24 8.39
N ILE A 425 14.24 -0.76 8.76
CA ILE A 425 13.25 -0.64 9.85
C ILE A 425 13.96 -0.23 11.14
N ALA A 426 15.06 -0.91 11.50
CA ALA A 426 15.79 -0.61 12.72
C ALA A 426 16.36 0.83 12.74
N ARG A 427 16.97 1.28 11.64
CA ARG A 427 17.51 2.65 11.53
C ARG A 427 16.40 3.71 11.60
N LEU A 428 15.33 3.51 10.82
CA LEU A 428 14.19 4.42 10.78
C LEU A 428 13.53 4.55 12.15
N THR A 429 13.22 3.42 12.79
CA THR A 429 12.57 3.42 14.11
C THR A 429 13.48 4.00 15.19
N ALA A 430 14.80 3.77 15.13
CA ALA A 430 15.72 4.33 16.11
C ALA A 430 15.70 5.86 16.12
N TRP A 431 15.68 6.45 14.91
CA TRP A 431 15.57 7.89 14.73
C TRP A 431 14.16 8.40 15.04
N LYS A 432 13.13 7.89 14.34
CA LYS A 432 11.76 8.40 14.43
C LYS A 432 11.20 8.30 15.85
N LEU A 433 11.38 7.17 16.54
CA LEU A 433 10.94 7.02 17.93
C LEU A 433 11.80 7.83 18.90
N GLY A 434 13.08 8.04 18.57
CA GLY A 434 14.03 8.83 19.35
C GLY A 434 13.65 10.31 19.42
N LEU A 435 13.10 10.86 18.33
CA LEU A 435 12.51 12.22 18.31
C LEU A 435 11.46 12.41 19.42
N HIS A 436 10.76 11.34 19.78
CA HIS A 436 9.68 11.31 20.77
C HIS A 436 10.07 10.60 22.07
N GLY A 437 11.35 10.26 22.26
CA GLY A 437 11.87 9.62 23.49
C GLY A 437 11.44 8.17 23.72
N ALA A 438 10.81 7.50 22.74
CA ALA A 438 10.30 6.14 22.90
C ALA A 438 11.43 5.10 22.77
N ASN A 439 11.48 4.14 23.71
CA ASN A 439 12.45 3.04 23.73
C ASN A 439 12.00 1.88 22.82
N PRO A 440 12.73 1.53 21.75
CA PRO A 440 12.37 0.49 20.80
C PRO A 440 12.17 -0.92 21.40
N ARG A 441 12.84 -1.24 22.52
CA ARG A 441 12.69 -2.54 23.21
C ARG A 441 11.49 -2.57 24.17
N GLY A 442 10.97 -1.41 24.52
CA GLY A 442 9.93 -1.24 25.52
C GLY A 442 8.53 -1.61 25.04
N THR A 443 7.59 -1.37 25.94
CA THR A 443 6.15 -1.38 25.66
C THR A 443 5.56 0.00 25.90
N THR A 444 4.44 0.28 25.27
CA THR A 444 3.65 1.50 25.48
C THR A 444 2.17 1.16 25.56
N TYR A 445 1.35 2.11 25.99
CA TYR A 445 -0.09 2.03 25.91
C TYR A 445 -0.62 2.95 24.80
N LEU A 446 -1.48 2.40 23.96
CA LEU A 446 -2.30 3.15 23.02
C LEU A 446 -3.78 2.90 23.31
N LYS A 447 -4.61 3.92 23.13
CA LYS A 447 -6.07 3.82 23.25
C LYS A 447 -6.62 3.44 21.88
N SER A 448 -7.33 2.32 21.81
CA SER A 448 -7.97 1.85 20.58
C SER A 448 -9.08 2.82 20.14
N GLY A 449 -9.08 3.20 18.87
CA GLY A 449 -10.18 3.87 18.18
C GLY A 449 -11.32 2.93 17.78
N GLY A 450 -11.16 1.62 17.98
CA GLY A 450 -12.07 0.57 17.53
C GLY A 450 -11.50 -0.22 16.36
N GLY A 451 -11.84 -1.49 16.30
CA GLY A 451 -11.40 -2.45 15.28
C GLY A 451 -11.84 -3.86 15.68
N ASN A 452 -11.52 -4.86 14.86
CA ASN A 452 -11.97 -6.24 15.07
C ASN A 452 -11.27 -6.95 16.25
N LEU A 453 -10.06 -6.53 16.62
CA LEU A 453 -9.29 -7.12 17.73
C LEU A 453 -9.53 -6.42 19.07
N TYR A 454 -9.69 -5.09 19.06
CA TYR A 454 -9.84 -4.28 20.27
C TYR A 454 -10.97 -3.27 20.15
N LYS A 455 -11.94 -3.39 21.07
CA LYS A 455 -13.04 -2.43 21.20
C LYS A 455 -12.54 -1.00 21.41
N LYS A 456 -13.29 -0.03 20.89
CA LYS A 456 -13.04 1.40 21.05
C LYS A 456 -12.89 1.77 22.53
N GLY A 457 -11.93 2.64 22.81
CA GLY A 457 -11.63 3.13 24.15
C GLY A 457 -10.71 2.23 24.99
N LYS A 458 -10.44 0.99 24.57
CA LYS A 458 -9.54 0.09 25.29
C LYS A 458 -8.11 0.60 25.27
N ASN A 459 -7.48 0.73 26.44
CA ASN A 459 -6.04 0.94 26.54
C ASN A 459 -5.31 -0.40 26.36
N VAL A 460 -4.55 -0.53 25.27
CA VAL A 460 -3.85 -1.76 24.89
C VAL A 460 -2.36 -1.58 25.11
N ARG A 461 -1.75 -2.55 25.79
CA ARG A 461 -0.30 -2.62 25.98
C ARG A 461 0.35 -3.25 24.76
N LEU A 462 1.14 -2.47 24.02
CA LEU A 462 1.78 -2.87 22.78
C LEU A 462 3.30 -2.77 22.90
N ARG A 463 4.03 -3.48 22.05
CA ARG A 463 5.47 -3.23 21.87
C ARG A 463 5.63 -1.87 21.19
N VAL A 464 6.68 -1.13 21.54
CA VAL A 464 6.97 0.16 20.87
C VAL A 464 7.23 -0.04 19.37
N ILE A 465 7.79 -1.17 18.96
CA ILE A 465 7.75 -1.62 17.57
C ILE A 465 6.87 -2.86 17.50
N SER A 466 5.69 -2.71 16.93
CA SER A 466 4.66 -3.74 16.78
C SER A 466 4.48 -4.11 15.31
N GLY A 467 4.02 -5.33 15.04
CA GLY A 467 3.47 -5.67 13.72
C GLY A 467 2.02 -5.22 13.63
N HIS A 468 1.46 -5.11 12.41
CA HIS A 468 0.04 -4.79 12.24
C HIS A 468 -0.87 -5.74 13.05
N ARG A 469 -0.60 -7.04 12.96
CA ARG A 469 -1.30 -8.09 13.71
C ARG A 469 -1.37 -7.92 15.23
N ASP A 470 -0.52 -7.08 15.82
CA ASP A 470 -0.57 -6.81 17.26
C ASP A 470 -1.69 -5.82 17.63
N GLY A 471 -2.16 -5.01 16.66
CA GLY A 471 -3.21 -4.01 16.84
C GLY A 471 -4.54 -4.35 16.16
N PHE A 472 -4.53 -5.26 15.19
CA PHE A 472 -5.68 -5.63 14.38
C PHE A 472 -5.61 -7.12 14.01
N ALA A 473 -6.73 -7.81 13.81
CA ALA A 473 -6.71 -9.21 13.37
C ALA A 473 -6.46 -9.25 11.85
N THR A 474 -5.19 -9.44 11.46
CA THR A 474 -4.69 -9.48 10.07
C THR A 474 -3.44 -10.36 10.01
N GLU A 475 -3.11 -10.90 8.84
CA GLU A 475 -1.83 -11.56 8.61
C GLU A 475 -0.66 -10.57 8.51
N CYS A 476 -0.90 -9.29 8.23
CA CYS A 476 0.12 -8.27 8.10
C CYS A 476 0.97 -8.15 9.39
N PRO A 477 2.32 -8.06 9.34
CA PRO A 477 3.20 -7.86 8.19
C PRO A 477 3.68 -9.16 7.50
N GLY A 478 2.95 -10.26 7.65
CA GLY A 478 3.37 -11.59 7.26
C GLY A 478 4.27 -12.26 8.31
N SER A 479 4.16 -13.59 8.41
CA SER A 479 4.80 -14.37 9.48
C SER A 479 6.33 -14.21 9.52
N ARG A 480 6.99 -14.19 8.35
CA ARG A 480 8.46 -14.13 8.25
C ARG A 480 9.01 -12.76 8.66
N LEU A 481 8.32 -11.68 8.31
CA LEU A 481 8.71 -10.33 8.74
C LEU A 481 8.39 -10.09 10.20
N TYR A 482 7.23 -10.55 10.68
CA TYR A 482 6.86 -10.46 12.09
C TYR A 482 7.90 -11.12 13.01
N GLN A 483 8.39 -12.31 12.65
CA GLN A 483 9.47 -13.01 13.38
C GLN A 483 10.77 -12.21 13.47
N LYS A 484 11.03 -11.26 12.54
CA LYS A 484 12.24 -10.42 12.58
C LYS A 484 12.08 -9.17 13.44
N LEU A 485 10.88 -8.83 13.93
CA LEU A 485 10.66 -7.60 14.69
C LEU A 485 11.45 -7.58 16.02
N GLY A 486 11.68 -8.73 16.66
CA GLY A 486 12.56 -8.81 17.83
C GLY A 486 13.98 -8.32 17.53
N LYS A 487 14.54 -8.73 16.39
CA LYS A 487 15.86 -8.26 15.91
C LYS A 487 15.85 -6.78 15.58
N ALA A 488 14.79 -6.29 14.94
CA ALA A 488 14.63 -4.88 14.64
C ALA A 488 14.60 -4.01 15.91
N ARG A 489 13.85 -4.43 16.94
CA ARG A 489 13.82 -3.77 18.27
C ARG A 489 15.20 -3.67 18.91
N SER A 490 15.92 -4.78 18.98
CA SER A 490 17.27 -4.81 19.57
C SER A 490 18.27 -3.95 18.79
N ALA A 491 18.24 -4.01 17.46
CA ALA A 491 19.10 -3.16 16.62
C ALA A 491 18.75 -1.67 16.75
N SER A 492 17.45 -1.35 16.74
CA SER A 492 16.93 0.01 16.90
C SER A 492 17.34 0.64 18.24
N ALA A 493 17.21 -0.10 19.34
CA ALA A 493 17.66 0.34 20.66
C ALA A 493 19.18 0.58 20.71
N ARG A 494 19.99 -0.32 20.13
CA ARG A 494 21.45 -0.10 20.03
C ARG A 494 21.79 1.16 19.25
N PHE A 495 21.08 1.46 18.16
CA PHE A 495 21.27 2.71 17.43
C PHE A 495 20.93 3.93 18.28
N GLN A 496 19.89 3.87 19.11
CA GLN A 496 19.61 4.91 20.12
C GLN A 496 20.66 5.00 21.23
N GLY A 497 21.53 3.99 21.41
CA GLY A 497 22.50 3.92 22.51
C GLY A 497 21.91 3.33 23.79
N ARG A 498 20.98 2.38 23.67
CA ARG A 498 20.33 1.65 24.76
C ARG A 498 20.69 0.18 24.79
#